data_AF-A0A955XDW6-F1
#
_entry.id   AF-A0A955XDW6-F1
#
_cell.length_a   1.000
_cell.length_b   1.000
_cell.length_c   1.000
_cell.angle_alpha   90.00
_cell.angle_beta   90.00
_cell.angle_gamma   90.00
#
_symmetry.space_group_name_H-M   'P 1'
#
loop_
_entity.id
_entity.type
_entity.pdbx_description
1 polymer ?
#
loop_
_entity_poly.entity_id
_entity_poly.type
_entity_poly.pdbx_seq_one_letter_code
_entity_poly.pdbx_strand_id
1 'polypeptide(L)'
;MKATVTLRFPGTAFEPLEVPAGCDLSEHLTVMNSPLLFGCRTGLCGTCACVLEGEAPPPDADELEVLEAWGATTPGARLACQLRLEADADLRAIPEAP
;
A
#
# COMPACT_ATOMS: atom_id res chain seq x y z
N MET A 1 3.72 -1.96 23.47
CA MET A 1 3.56 -1.64 22.03
C MET A 1 4.85 -2.04 21.33
N LYS A 2 4.76 -2.71 20.18
CA LYS A 2 5.94 -3.05 19.35
C LYS A 2 6.47 -1.74 18.76
N ALA A 3 7.79 -1.50 18.81
CA ALA A 3 8.38 -0.27 18.28
C ALA A 3 8.43 -0.28 16.74
N THR A 4 8.55 -1.48 16.17
CA THR A 4 8.62 -1.73 14.73
C THR A 4 7.66 -2.84 14.34
N VAL A 5 7.23 -2.80 13.08
CA VAL A 5 6.39 -3.80 12.43
C VAL A 5 7.03 -4.24 11.13
N THR A 6 6.74 -5.47 10.73
CA THR A 6 7.29 -6.06 9.51
C THR A 6 6.26 -6.06 8.39
N LEU A 7 6.60 -5.41 7.28
CA LEU A 7 5.84 -5.45 6.04
C LEU A 7 6.46 -6.47 5.09
N ARG A 8 5.66 -7.42 4.59
CA ARG A 8 6.10 -8.48 3.67
C ARG A 8 5.50 -8.30 2.28
N PHE A 9 6.19 -8.78 1.26
CA PHE A 9 5.79 -8.65 -0.15
C PHE A 9 5.67 -10.02 -0.82
N PRO A 10 4.68 -10.84 -0.43
CA PRO A 10 4.55 -12.21 -0.94
C PRO A 10 4.40 -12.24 -2.47
N GLY A 11 5.10 -13.19 -3.10
CA GLY A 11 5.09 -13.34 -4.56
C GLY A 11 6.03 -12.39 -5.31
N THR A 12 6.90 -11.68 -4.60
CA THR A 12 7.90 -10.77 -5.19
C THR A 12 9.31 -11.15 -4.73
N ALA A 13 10.34 -10.56 -5.33
CA ALA A 13 11.74 -10.73 -4.91
C ALA A 13 12.19 -9.74 -3.82
N PHE A 14 11.29 -8.87 -3.34
CA PHE A 14 11.63 -7.88 -2.32
C PHE A 14 11.71 -8.55 -0.94
N GLU A 15 12.76 -8.19 -0.19
CA GLU A 15 12.90 -8.62 1.20
C GLU A 15 11.84 -7.93 2.09
N PRO A 16 11.41 -8.57 3.19
CA PRO A 16 10.57 -7.92 4.18
C PRO A 16 11.21 -6.64 4.74
N LEU A 17 10.40 -5.61 4.95
CA LEU A 17 10.85 -4.32 5.45
C LEU A 17 10.40 -4.13 6.90
N GLU A 18 11.32 -3.75 7.78
CA GLU A 18 10.99 -3.27 9.12
C GLU A 18 10.78 -1.75 9.10
N VAL A 19 9.63 -1.31 9.60
CA VAL A 19 9.27 0.12 9.70
C VAL A 19 8.72 0.42 11.09
N PRO A 20 8.75 1.69 11.54
CA PRO A 20 8.11 2.08 12.81
C PRO A 20 6.62 1.73 12.82
N ALA A 21 6.11 1.26 13.95
CA ALA A 21 4.66 1.09 14.11
C ALA A 21 3.96 2.46 14.01
N GLY A 22 2.85 2.52 13.28
CA GLY A 22 2.08 3.74 13.02
C GLY A 22 2.76 4.69 12.04
N CYS A 23 3.63 4.22 11.14
CA CYS A 23 4.21 5.03 10.08
C CYS A 23 3.31 5.10 8.84
N ASP A 24 3.47 6.17 8.05
CA ASP A 24 2.84 6.30 6.74
C ASP A 24 3.67 5.54 5.70
N LEU A 25 3.04 4.61 4.96
CA LEU A 25 3.75 3.79 3.97
C LEU A 25 4.35 4.65 2.85
N SER A 26 3.77 5.81 2.53
CA SER A 26 4.28 6.76 1.55
C SER A 26 5.68 7.29 1.87
N GLU A 27 6.08 7.32 3.14
CA GLU A 27 7.38 7.85 3.57
C GLU A 27 8.49 6.79 3.50
N HIS A 28 8.12 5.51 3.66
CA HIS A 28 9.08 4.41 3.81
C HIS A 28 9.23 3.54 2.56
N LEU A 29 8.21 3.49 1.70
CA LEU A 29 8.23 2.66 0.49
C LEU A 29 8.79 3.41 -0.72
N THR A 30 9.59 2.68 -1.48
CA THR A 30 10.26 3.13 -2.71
C THR A 30 10.27 1.99 -3.73
N VAL A 31 10.62 2.31 -4.97
CA VAL A 31 10.80 1.31 -6.03
C VAL A 31 11.97 0.35 -5.76
N MET A 32 12.88 0.70 -4.84
CA MET A 32 14.05 -0.11 -4.52
C MET A 32 13.80 -1.15 -3.43
N ASN A 33 12.79 -0.95 -2.59
CA ASN A 33 12.52 -1.78 -1.41
C ASN A 33 11.09 -2.34 -1.35
N SER A 34 10.28 -2.11 -2.39
CA SER A 34 8.90 -2.57 -2.44
C SER A 34 8.43 -2.77 -3.88
N PRO A 35 7.39 -3.59 -4.11
CA PRO A 35 6.83 -3.79 -5.44
C PRO A 35 5.94 -2.64 -5.93
N LEU A 36 5.80 -1.56 -5.14
CA LEU A 36 4.92 -0.45 -5.48
C LEU A 36 5.64 0.64 -6.26
N LEU A 37 4.89 1.23 -7.19
CA LEU A 37 5.25 2.47 -7.84
C LEU A 37 4.48 3.62 -7.17
N PHE A 38 5.18 4.75 -6.99
CA PHE A 38 4.57 5.96 -6.46
C PHE A 38 4.72 7.09 -7.48
N GLY A 39 3.59 7.52 -8.04
CA GLY A 39 3.50 8.71 -8.89
C GLY A 39 3.37 9.99 -8.06
N CYS A 40 2.21 10.20 -7.42
CA CYS A 40 1.92 11.46 -6.70
C CYS A 40 2.17 11.43 -5.18
N ARG A 41 2.05 10.26 -4.53
CA ARG A 41 2.07 10.10 -3.06
C ARG A 41 0.97 10.83 -2.28
N THR A 42 -0.05 11.38 -2.95
CA THR A 42 -1.09 12.22 -2.35
C THR A 42 -2.51 11.74 -2.62
N GLY A 43 -2.68 10.48 -3.02
CA GLY A 43 -4.00 9.89 -3.29
C GLY A 43 -4.61 10.22 -4.66
N LEU A 44 -3.90 10.90 -5.57
CA LEU A 44 -4.49 11.46 -6.80
C LEU A 44 -4.30 10.63 -8.10
N CYS A 45 -3.49 9.58 -8.10
CA CYS A 45 -3.06 8.95 -9.36
C CYS A 45 -3.21 7.43 -9.46
N GLY A 46 -3.59 6.72 -8.41
CA GLY A 46 -3.79 5.25 -8.48
C GLY A 46 -2.52 4.38 -8.57
N THR A 47 -1.38 4.89 -9.05
CA THR A 47 -0.13 4.11 -9.25
C THR A 47 0.35 3.24 -8.07
N CYS A 48 0.01 3.64 -6.84
CA CYS A 48 0.35 2.90 -5.62
C CYS A 48 -0.76 1.94 -5.15
N ALA A 49 -1.68 1.56 -6.05
CA ALA A 49 -2.76 0.64 -5.75
C ALA A 49 -2.22 -0.73 -5.28
N CYS A 50 -2.79 -1.22 -4.20
CA CYS A 50 -2.34 -2.42 -3.51
C CYS A 50 -3.49 -3.10 -2.79
N VAL A 51 -3.23 -4.33 -2.33
CA VAL A 51 -4.02 -5.00 -1.29
C VAL A 51 -3.12 -5.18 -0.08
N LEU A 52 -3.59 -4.75 1.08
CA LEU A 52 -2.95 -4.99 2.36
C LEU A 52 -3.70 -6.12 3.09
N GLU A 53 -3.05 -7.27 3.26
CA GLU A 53 -3.54 -8.35 4.12
C GLU A 53 -3.16 -8.02 5.57
N GLY A 54 -4.12 -7.43 6.27
CA GLY A 54 -3.99 -6.93 7.64
C GLY A 54 -5.21 -6.08 8.01
N GLU A 55 -5.18 -5.49 9.20
CA GLU A 55 -6.23 -4.57 9.63
C GLU A 55 -5.94 -3.17 9.09
N ALA A 56 -6.84 -2.65 8.27
CA ALA A 56 -6.81 -1.29 7.76
C ALA A 56 -8.23 -0.73 7.71
N PRO A 57 -8.42 0.58 7.95
CA PRO A 57 -9.72 1.21 7.74
C PRO A 57 -10.15 1.05 6.28
N PRO A 58 -11.45 1.06 5.94
CA PRO A 58 -11.86 1.10 4.53
C PRO A 58 -11.35 2.38 3.85
N PRO A 59 -11.19 2.38 2.51
CA PRO A 59 -10.89 3.60 1.76
C PRO A 59 -12.02 4.62 1.93
N ASP A 60 -11.66 5.90 1.94
CA ASP A 60 -12.65 6.98 1.91
C ASP A 60 -13.22 7.19 0.49
N ALA A 61 -14.14 8.15 0.34
CA ALA A 61 -14.81 8.40 -0.94
C ALA A 61 -13.83 8.87 -2.03
N ASP A 62 -12.88 9.74 -1.68
CA ASP A 62 -11.90 10.28 -2.63
C ASP A 62 -10.94 9.18 -3.08
N GLU A 63 -10.49 8.32 -2.16
CA GLU A 63 -9.66 7.16 -2.44
C GLU A 63 -10.39 6.16 -3.34
N LEU A 64 -11.69 5.91 -3.08
CA LEU A 64 -12.52 5.02 -3.90
C LEU A 64 -12.66 5.54 -5.33
N GLU A 65 -12.96 6.83 -5.53
CA GLU A 65 -13.05 7.41 -6.88
C GLU A 65 -11.76 7.23 -7.68
N VAL A 66 -10.61 7.39 -7.03
CA VAL A 66 -9.30 7.21 -7.68
C VAL A 66 -9.00 5.73 -7.97
N LEU A 67 -9.36 4.81 -7.06
CA LEU A 67 -9.24 3.38 -7.29
C LEU A 67 -10.12 2.91 -8.45
N GLU A 68 -11.35 3.41 -8.56
CA GLU A 68 -12.27 3.13 -9.66
C GLU A 68 -11.74 3.68 -10.99
N ALA A 69 -11.30 4.94 -11.01
CA ALA A 69 -10.71 5.57 -12.20
C ALA A 69 -9.42 4.87 -12.65
N TRP A 70 -8.63 4.35 -11.72
CA TRP A 70 -7.43 3.54 -12.00
C TRP A 70 -7.75 2.11 -12.45
N GLY A 71 -9.00 1.65 -12.28
CA GLY A 71 -9.42 0.28 -12.63
C GLY A 71 -9.04 -0.78 -11.59
N ALA A 72 -8.73 -0.39 -10.35
CA ALA A 72 -8.44 -1.30 -9.25
C ALA A 72 -9.73 -1.96 -8.71
N THR A 73 -10.18 -3.04 -9.37
CA THR A 73 -11.43 -3.75 -9.04
C THR A 73 -11.26 -4.84 -7.98
N THR A 74 -10.04 -5.09 -7.50
CA THR A 74 -9.75 -6.11 -6.50
C THR A 74 -10.42 -5.76 -5.16
N PRO A 75 -11.18 -6.69 -4.54
CA PRO A 75 -11.72 -6.46 -3.20
C PRO A 75 -10.62 -6.12 -2.20
N GLY A 76 -10.83 -5.05 -1.41
CA GLY A 76 -9.83 -4.57 -0.46
C GLY A 76 -8.68 -3.79 -1.08
N ALA A 77 -8.83 -3.33 -2.34
CA ALA A 77 -7.89 -2.40 -2.95
C ALA A 77 -7.78 -1.11 -2.13
N ARG A 78 -6.55 -0.63 -1.97
CA ARG A 78 -6.16 0.59 -1.26
C ARG A 78 -5.04 1.30 -2.00
N LEU A 79 -4.92 2.61 -1.80
CA LEU A 79 -3.76 3.40 -2.20
C LEU A 79 -2.73 3.36 -1.07
N ALA A 80 -1.57 2.77 -1.32
CA ALA A 80 -0.53 2.67 -0.30
C ALA A 80 -0.11 4.03 0.28
N CYS A 81 -0.23 5.11 -0.48
CA CYS A 81 0.07 6.44 0.01
C CYS A 81 -0.92 7.00 1.05
N GLN A 82 -2.04 6.33 1.28
CA GLN A 82 -3.06 6.69 2.28
C GLN A 82 -3.10 5.68 3.45
N LEU A 83 -2.14 4.75 3.50
CA LEU A 83 -2.07 3.70 4.51
C LEU A 83 -1.08 4.02 5.61
N ARG A 84 -1.55 3.85 6.85
CA ARG A 84 -0.74 3.86 8.07
C ARG A 84 -0.62 2.45 8.63
N LEU A 85 0.60 1.99 8.90
CA LEU A 85 0.86 0.60 9.26
C LEU A 85 1.02 0.41 10.77
N GLU A 86 0.02 -0.19 11.42
CA GLU A 86 0.00 -0.37 12.89
C GLU A 86 0.51 -1.74 13.35
N ALA A 87 0.51 -2.74 12.48
CA ALA A 87 0.88 -4.13 12.78
C ALA A 87 1.63 -4.77 11.60
N ASP A 88 2.22 -5.95 11.85
CA ASP A 88 2.85 -6.73 10.78
C ASP A 88 1.80 -7.08 9.72
N ALA A 89 2.14 -6.90 8.45
CA ALA A 89 1.18 -7.09 7.34
C ALA A 89 1.87 -7.61 6.08
N ASP A 90 1.05 -8.12 5.16
CA ASP A 90 1.48 -8.56 3.84
C ASP A 90 0.87 -7.62 2.79
N LEU A 91 1.69 -7.13 1.86
CA LEU A 91 1.27 -6.19 0.83
C LEU A 91 1.49 -6.77 -0.56
N ARG A 92 0.47 -6.68 -1.40
CA ARG A 92 0.54 -7.04 -2.82
C ARG A 92 0.21 -5.84 -3.69
N ALA A 93 1.06 -5.54 -4.66
CA ALA A 93 0.78 -4.51 -5.66
C ALA A 93 -0.37 -4.96 -6.58
N ILE A 94 -1.23 -4.03 -6.96
CA ILE A 94 -2.22 -4.25 -8.02
C ILE A 94 -1.58 -3.73 -9.32
N PRO A 95 -1.40 -4.59 -10.34
CA PRO A 95 -0.83 -4.14 -11.61
C PRO A 95 -1.76 -3.14 -12.29
N GLU A 96 -1.18 -2.23 -13.07
CA GLU A 96 -1.93 -1.33 -13.94
C GLU A 96 -2.81 -2.15 -14.89
N ALA A 97 -4.08 -1.75 -15.04
CA ALA A 97 -4.96 -2.37 -16.01
C ALA A 97 -4.44 -2.05 -17.44
N PRO A 98 -4.36 -3.05 -18.33
CA PRO A 98 -3.87 -2.85 -19.70
C PRO A 98 -4.80 -1.97 -20.55
#